data_AF-A0A519VUN8-F1
#
_entry.id   AF-A0A519VUN8-F1
#
_cell.length_a   1.000
_cell.length_b   1.000
_cell.length_c   1.000
_cell.angle_alpha   90.00
_cell.angle_beta   90.00
_cell.angle_gamma   90.00
#
_symmetry.space_group_name_H-M   'P 1'
#
loop_
_entity.id
_entity.type
_entity.pdbx_description
1 polymer ?
#
loop_
_entity_poly.entity_id
_entity_poly.type
_entity_poly.pdbx_seq_one_letter_code
_entity_poly.pdbx_strand_id
1 'polypeptide(L)'
;MTNYFLLNLIVLIAFITSSSFLAATADQLPGVLTIHDLRDWSVIYMSSRGLGELNATLDHIKGLAWEDYHNQYFNEDDAKDYVPRILELLENNNDEEIVTFFQQVRFSKDSQWLWHMSSVRILTRNAEGTPLLVIV
;
A
#
# COMPACT_ATOMS: atom_id res chain seq x y z
N MET A 1 4.07 2.48 38.91
CA MET A 1 4.57 3.44 37.91
C MET A 1 4.69 2.85 36.50
N THR A 2 4.27 1.60 36.25
CA THR A 2 4.53 0.88 34.99
C THR A 2 3.39 0.98 33.95
N ASN A 3 2.19 1.42 34.36
CA ASN A 3 1.00 1.37 33.50
C ASN A 3 0.87 2.56 32.52
N TYR A 4 1.43 3.72 32.85
CA TYR A 4 1.36 4.92 31.99
C TYR A 4 2.31 4.87 30.79
N PHE A 5 3.42 4.14 30.89
CA PHE A 5 4.37 4.02 29.77
C PHE A 5 3.84 3.08 28.68
N LEU A 6 3.23 1.95 29.08
CA LEU A 6 2.53 1.04 28.18
C LEU A 6 1.31 1.67 27.51
N LEU A 7 0.51 2.45 28.25
CA LEU A 7 -0.64 3.15 27.67
C LEU A 7 -0.21 4.23 26.66
N ASN A 8 0.84 5.01 26.95
CA ASN A 8 1.40 5.98 26.00
C ASN A 8 2.05 5.32 24.79
N LEU A 9 2.68 4.15 24.95
CA LEU A 9 3.25 3.39 23.83
C LEU A 9 2.16 2.78 22.94
N ILE A 10 1.08 2.27 23.52
CA ILE A 10 -0.09 1.76 22.77
C ILE A 10 -0.80 2.90 22.05
N VAL A 11 -0.96 4.06 22.68
CA VAL A 11 -1.55 5.26 22.04
C VAL A 11 -0.63 5.79 20.94
N LEU A 12 0.69 5.76 21.11
CA LEU A 12 1.66 6.16 20.09
C LEU A 12 1.68 5.18 18.91
N ILE A 13 1.61 3.87 19.16
CA ILE A 13 1.50 2.84 18.12
C ILE A 13 0.16 2.96 17.38
N ALA A 14 -0.95 3.16 18.09
CA ALA A 14 -2.26 3.44 17.49
C ALA A 14 -2.31 4.77 16.72
N PHE A 15 -1.50 5.76 17.11
CA PHE A 15 -1.33 7.01 16.37
C PHE A 15 -0.51 6.81 15.09
N ILE A 16 0.57 6.04 15.15
CA ILE A 16 1.42 5.70 13.99
C ILE A 16 0.66 4.83 12.98
N THR A 17 -0.24 3.95 13.44
CA THR A 17 -1.12 3.15 12.59
C THR A 17 -2.42 3.85 12.23
N SER A 18 -2.68 5.05 12.77
CA SER A 18 -3.82 5.85 12.33
C SER A 18 -3.56 6.36 10.91
N SER A 19 -4.57 6.23 10.04
CA SER A 19 -4.54 6.81 8.70
C SER A 19 -4.14 8.29 8.68
N SER A 20 -4.36 9.02 9.79
CA SER A 20 -4.04 10.43 9.94
C SER A 20 -2.54 10.75 10.04
N PHE A 21 -1.74 9.93 10.74
CA PHE A 21 -0.28 10.15 10.81
C PHE A 21 0.38 9.81 9.49
N LEU A 22 0.05 8.65 8.92
CA LEU A 22 0.54 8.24 7.61
C LEU A 22 0.19 9.29 6.55
N ALA A 23 -1.05 9.80 6.52
CA ALA A 23 -1.43 10.87 5.61
C ALA A 23 -0.64 12.16 5.83
N ALA A 24 -0.31 12.51 7.08
CA ALA A 24 0.45 13.72 7.40
C ALA A 24 1.94 13.62 7.01
N THR A 25 2.50 12.41 6.95
CA THR A 25 3.93 12.19 6.63
C THR A 25 4.17 11.62 5.24
N ALA A 26 3.17 11.04 4.58
CA ALA A 26 3.32 10.37 3.28
C ALA A 26 3.92 11.29 2.22
N ASP A 27 3.50 12.55 2.19
CA ASP A 27 4.01 13.54 1.22
C ASP A 27 5.43 14.03 1.53
N GLN A 28 6.01 13.63 2.67
CA GLN A 28 7.41 13.87 3.00
C GLN A 28 8.34 12.73 2.52
N LEU A 29 7.78 11.58 2.15
CA LEU A 29 8.56 10.44 1.66
C LEU A 29 8.95 10.66 0.19
N PRO A 30 10.18 10.30 -0.24
CA PRO A 30 10.60 10.40 -1.62
C PRO A 30 10.05 9.25 -2.49
N GLY A 31 8.76 8.94 -2.35
CA GLY A 31 8.08 7.85 -3.03
C GLY A 31 6.56 8.01 -3.03
N VAL A 32 5.87 7.14 -3.74
CA VAL A 32 4.41 7.01 -3.66
C VAL A 32 4.08 6.08 -2.50
N LEU A 33 3.13 6.47 -1.67
CA LEU A 33 2.60 5.63 -0.60
C LEU A 33 1.16 5.26 -0.96
N THR A 34 0.82 3.98 -1.00
CA THR A 34 -0.55 3.51 -1.14
C THR A 34 -0.95 2.60 0.01
N ILE A 35 -2.25 2.54 0.28
CA ILE A 35 -2.84 1.55 1.17
C ILE A 35 -3.90 0.79 0.40
N HIS A 36 -3.77 -0.53 0.36
CA HIS A 36 -4.77 -1.41 -0.22
C HIS A 36 -5.62 -2.06 0.87
N ASP A 37 -6.92 -2.18 0.61
CA ASP A 37 -7.83 -3.02 1.36
C ASP A 37 -7.84 -4.42 0.78
N LEU A 38 -7.43 -5.43 1.55
CA LEU A 38 -7.28 -6.80 1.03
C LEU A 38 -8.61 -7.52 0.79
N ARG A 39 -9.75 -6.95 1.19
CA ARG A 39 -11.07 -7.57 0.96
C ARG A 39 -11.47 -7.57 -0.50
N ASP A 40 -11.10 -6.52 -1.23
CA ASP A 40 -11.38 -6.33 -2.65
C ASP A 40 -10.18 -5.79 -3.43
N TRP A 41 -9.03 -5.69 -2.77
CA TRP A 41 -7.77 -5.14 -3.26
C TRP A 41 -7.81 -3.66 -3.66
N SER A 42 -8.88 -2.93 -3.32
CA SER A 42 -9.03 -1.52 -3.65
C SER A 42 -7.97 -0.64 -3.00
N VAL A 43 -7.58 0.43 -3.69
CA VAL A 43 -6.73 1.49 -3.12
C VAL A 43 -7.60 2.40 -2.26
N ILE A 44 -7.39 2.41 -0.95
CA ILE A 44 -8.17 3.27 -0.03
C ILE A 44 -7.44 4.59 0.30
N TYR A 45 -6.14 4.65 0.01
CA TYR A 45 -5.31 5.85 0.14
C TYR A 45 -4.18 5.82 -0.88
N MET A 46 -3.82 7.00 -1.37
CA MET A 46 -2.63 7.25 -2.18
C MET A 46 -2.09 8.63 -1.83
N SER A 47 -0.77 8.77 -1.69
CA SER A 47 -0.13 10.06 -1.43
C SER A 47 -0.35 11.06 -2.57
N SER A 48 -0.21 12.36 -2.28
CA SER A 48 -0.39 13.43 -3.26
C SER A 48 0.56 13.25 -4.45
N ARG A 49 1.75 12.69 -4.21
CA ARG A 49 2.72 12.35 -5.25
C ARG A 49 2.16 11.33 -6.24
N GLY A 50 1.61 10.21 -5.75
CA GLY A 50 1.04 9.17 -6.62
C GLY A 50 -0.13 9.70 -7.44
N LEU A 51 -1.04 10.44 -6.79
CA LEU A 51 -2.16 11.08 -7.48
C LEU A 51 -1.71 12.08 -8.55
N GLY A 52 -0.63 12.83 -8.28
CA GLY A 52 -0.01 13.74 -9.23
C GLY A 52 0.64 13.01 -10.41
N GLU A 53 1.37 11.92 -10.16
CA GLU A 53 1.99 11.10 -11.20
C GLU A 53 0.94 10.45 -12.11
N LEU A 54 -0.17 9.95 -11.54
CA LEU A 54 -1.30 9.37 -12.29
C LEU A 54 -2.23 10.40 -12.91
N ASN A 55 -2.06 11.70 -12.60
CA ASN A 55 -2.99 12.77 -12.96
C ASN A 55 -4.46 12.42 -12.63
N ALA A 56 -4.69 11.93 -11.41
CA ALA A 56 -5.97 11.38 -10.97
C ALA A 56 -6.37 11.90 -9.58
N THR A 57 -7.65 11.76 -9.22
CA THR A 57 -8.14 11.99 -7.86
C THR A 57 -8.29 10.67 -7.12
N LEU A 58 -8.20 10.69 -5.79
CA LEU A 58 -8.43 9.48 -4.98
C LEU A 58 -9.83 8.89 -5.21
N ASP A 59 -10.86 9.73 -5.37
CA ASP A 59 -12.21 9.27 -5.68
C ASP A 59 -12.30 8.55 -7.03
N HIS A 60 -11.55 9.04 -8.04
CA HIS A 60 -11.46 8.34 -9.32
C HIS A 60 -10.82 6.97 -9.15
N ILE A 61 -9.67 6.89 -8.47
CA ILE A 61 -8.95 5.64 -8.23
C ILE A 61 -9.83 4.64 -7.46
N LYS A 62 -10.52 5.08 -6.41
CA LYS A 62 -11.45 4.26 -5.63
C LYS A 62 -12.67 3.80 -6.41
N GLY A 63 -13.03 4.51 -7.48
CA GLY A 63 -14.14 4.16 -8.36
C GLY A 63 -13.79 3.13 -9.43
N LEU A 64 -12.50 2.78 -9.59
CA LEU A 64 -12.06 1.75 -10.54
C LEU A 64 -12.26 0.36 -9.93
N ALA A 65 -12.66 -0.60 -10.75
CA ALA A 65 -12.53 -2.00 -10.38
C ALA A 65 -11.04 -2.36 -10.29
N TRP A 66 -10.71 -3.35 -9.46
CA TRP A 66 -9.34 -3.84 -9.29
C TRP A 66 -8.63 -4.13 -10.62
N GLU A 67 -9.33 -4.83 -11.53
CA GLU A 67 -8.81 -5.19 -12.85
C GLU A 67 -8.55 -3.95 -13.71
N ASP A 68 -9.45 -2.98 -13.71
CA ASP A 68 -9.28 -1.75 -14.49
C ASP A 68 -8.07 -0.94 -14.00
N TYR A 69 -7.90 -0.85 -12.68
CA TYR A 69 -6.73 -0.20 -12.08
C TYR A 69 -5.43 -0.92 -12.46
N HIS A 70 -5.40 -2.26 -12.37
CA HIS A 70 -4.19 -3.03 -12.71
C HIS A 70 -3.84 -2.95 -14.18
N ASN A 71 -4.81 -3.18 -15.07
CA ASN A 71 -4.60 -3.18 -16.51
C ASN A 71 -4.20 -1.78 -17.03
N GLN A 72 -4.64 -0.73 -16.35
CA GLN A 72 -4.28 0.63 -16.71
C GLN A 72 -2.84 0.97 -16.31
N TYR A 73 -2.40 0.61 -15.11
CA TYR A 73 -1.19 1.16 -14.52
C TYR A 73 -0.02 0.17 -14.37
N PHE A 74 -0.25 -1.15 -14.43
CA PHE A 74 0.76 -2.17 -14.16
C PHE A 74 0.98 -3.11 -15.35
N ASN A 75 2.21 -3.56 -15.55
CA ASN A 75 2.52 -4.55 -16.57
C ASN A 75 2.19 -5.97 -16.07
N GLU A 76 1.20 -6.62 -16.66
CA GLU A 76 0.76 -7.97 -16.27
C GLU A 76 1.83 -9.05 -16.41
N ASP A 77 2.75 -8.92 -17.38
CA ASP A 77 3.82 -9.90 -17.55
C ASP A 77 4.86 -9.81 -16.43
N ASP A 78 5.18 -8.59 -15.99
CA ASP A 78 6.07 -8.32 -14.86
C ASP A 78 5.41 -8.68 -13.51
N ALA A 79 4.09 -8.46 -13.39
CA ALA A 79 3.32 -8.81 -12.20
C ALA A 79 3.41 -10.31 -11.83
N LYS A 80 3.59 -11.20 -12.81
CA LYS A 80 3.76 -12.64 -12.59
C LYS A 80 4.96 -12.96 -11.70
N ASP A 81 5.97 -12.10 -11.65
CA ASP A 81 7.20 -12.33 -10.89
C ASP A 81 7.09 -11.88 -9.42
N TYR A 82 6.40 -10.76 -9.15
CA TYR A 82 6.33 -10.20 -7.80
C TYR A 82 5.04 -10.51 -7.04
N VAL A 83 3.91 -10.71 -7.72
CA VAL A 83 2.62 -11.02 -7.06
C VAL A 83 2.70 -12.28 -6.18
N PRO A 84 3.32 -13.40 -6.61
CA PRO A 84 3.46 -14.57 -5.75
C PRO A 84 4.16 -14.28 -4.42
N ARG A 85 5.15 -13.38 -4.42
CA ARG A 85 5.90 -12.99 -3.22
C ARG A 85 5.03 -12.15 -2.27
N ILE A 86 4.13 -11.33 -2.80
CA ILE A 86 3.15 -10.59 -1.99
C ILE A 86 2.16 -11.58 -1.36
N LEU A 87 1.69 -12.58 -2.12
CA LEU A 87 0.79 -13.60 -1.58
C LEU A 87 1.47 -14.41 -0.47
N GLU A 88 2.74 -14.79 -0.65
CA GLU A 88 3.53 -15.48 0.37
C GLU A 88 3.66 -14.63 1.66
N LEU A 89 3.92 -13.32 1.54
CA LEU A 89 3.92 -12.39 2.68
C LEU A 89 2.58 -12.42 3.45
N LEU A 90 1.46 -12.43 2.73
CA LEU A 90 0.12 -12.45 3.33
C LEU A 90 -0.19 -13.80 4.00
N GLU A 91 0.25 -14.90 3.40
CA GLU A 91 0.11 -16.25 3.94
C GLU A 91 0.97 -16.44 5.20
N ASN A 92 2.22 -15.96 5.17
CA ASN A 92 3.14 -15.98 6.32
C ASN A 92 2.62 -15.14 7.48
N ASN A 93 1.90 -14.05 7.17
CA ASN A 93 1.22 -13.20 8.14
C ASN A 93 2.15 -12.68 9.25
N ASN A 94 3.41 -12.37 8.89
CA ASN A 94 4.49 -12.01 9.80
C ASN A 94 4.69 -10.49 9.88
N ASP A 95 4.80 -9.94 11.09
CA ASP A 95 4.96 -8.50 11.33
C ASP A 95 6.31 -7.93 10.89
N GLU A 96 7.36 -8.74 10.88
CA GLU A 96 8.72 -8.29 10.57
C GLU A 96 9.06 -8.42 9.08
N GLU A 97 8.15 -9.00 8.29
CA GLU A 97 8.40 -9.29 6.89
C GLU A 97 8.06 -8.09 6.00
N ILE A 98 8.98 -7.80 5.06
CA ILE A 98 8.82 -6.77 4.04
C ILE A 98 9.23 -7.40 2.71
N VAL A 99 8.35 -7.33 1.71
CA VAL A 99 8.65 -7.80 0.36
C VAL A 99 9.05 -6.61 -0.50
N THR A 100 10.28 -6.63 -1.03
CA THR A 100 10.77 -5.59 -1.94
C THR A 100 11.03 -6.17 -3.33
N PHE A 101 10.62 -5.44 -4.36
CA PHE A 101 10.74 -5.81 -5.77
C PHE A 101 10.83 -4.58 -6.66
N PHE A 102 11.21 -4.81 -7.91
CA PHE A 102 11.02 -3.84 -8.97
C PHE A 102 9.73 -4.18 -9.70
N GLN A 103 8.99 -3.16 -10.11
CA GLN A 103 7.80 -3.32 -10.93
C GLN A 103 7.77 -2.31 -12.07
N GLN A 104 7.13 -2.68 -13.17
CA GLN A 104 6.86 -1.80 -14.29
C GLN A 104 5.49 -1.14 -14.16
N VAL A 105 5.50 0.19 -14.07
CA VAL A 105 4.32 1.03 -13.93
C VAL A 105 4.27 2.01 -15.09
N ARG A 106 3.07 2.37 -15.54
CA ARG A 106 2.85 3.46 -16.50
C ARG A 106 1.80 4.39 -15.95
N PHE A 107 1.89 5.68 -16.26
CA PHE A 107 0.98 6.70 -15.72
C PHE A 107 -0.24 6.98 -16.62
N SER A 108 -0.20 6.46 -17.85
CA SER A 108 -1.30 6.47 -18.81
C SER A 108 -1.17 5.29 -19.77
N LYS A 109 -2.26 4.86 -20.42
CA LYS A 109 -2.23 3.73 -21.36
C LYS A 109 -1.25 3.93 -22.52
N ASP A 110 -1.00 5.17 -22.91
CA ASP A 110 -0.12 5.53 -24.04
C ASP A 110 1.32 5.82 -23.60
N SER A 111 1.62 5.78 -22.30
CA SER A 111 2.97 6.01 -21.78
C SER A 111 3.82 4.72 -21.74
N GLN A 112 5.14 4.92 -21.83
CA GLN A 112 6.12 3.85 -21.65
C GLN A 112 6.07 3.27 -20.23
N TRP A 113 6.41 1.98 -20.11
CA TRP A 113 6.66 1.34 -18.83
C TRP A 113 7.92 1.91 -18.17
N LEU A 114 7.81 2.25 -16.90
CA LEU A 114 8.89 2.75 -16.07
C LEU A 114 9.13 1.80 -14.91
N TRP A 115 10.40 1.59 -14.57
CA TRP A 115 10.77 0.76 -13.42
C TRP A 115 10.67 1.56 -12.12
N HIS A 116 9.92 1.02 -11.17
CA HIS A 116 9.81 1.52 -9.81
C HIS A 116 10.25 0.45 -8.82
N MET A 117 10.99 0.84 -7.79
CA MET A 117 11.23 -0.03 -6.62
C MET A 117 10.04 0.11 -5.68
N SER A 118 9.49 -1.00 -5.21
CA SER A 118 8.33 -1.04 -4.32
C SER A 118 8.59 -1.95 -3.12
N SER A 119 8.01 -1.61 -1.98
CA SER A 119 8.13 -2.38 -0.74
C SER A 119 6.75 -2.56 -0.13
N VAL A 120 6.33 -3.79 0.10
CA VAL A 120 5.01 -4.12 0.64
C VAL A 120 5.15 -4.67 2.06
N ARG A 121 4.28 -4.21 2.96
CA ARG A 121 4.15 -4.72 4.33
C ARG A 121 2.68 -4.80 4.76
N ILE A 122 2.35 -5.76 5.61
CA ILE A 122 1.06 -5.80 6.31
C ILE A 122 0.97 -4.59 7.25
N LEU A 123 -0.03 -3.75 7.05
CA LEU A 123 -0.26 -2.55 7.87
C LEU A 123 -1.14 -2.87 9.08
N THR A 124 -2.20 -3.66 8.89
CA THR A 124 -3.10 -4.05 9.98
C THR A 124 -3.84 -5.35 9.69
N ARG A 125 -4.47 -5.89 10.73
CA ARG A 125 -5.24 -7.14 10.71
C ARG A 125 -6.65 -6.90 11.25
N ASN A 126 -7.57 -7.77 10.86
CA ASN A 126 -8.91 -7.82 11.47
C ASN A 126 -8.87 -8.44 12.88
N ALA A 127 -10.04 -8.58 13.51
CA ALA A 127 -10.17 -9.12 14.86
C ALA A 127 -9.74 -10.60 14.96
N GLU A 128 -9.78 -11.33 13.84
CA GLU A 128 -9.38 -12.72 13.69
C GLU A 128 -7.88 -12.89 13.45
N GLY A 129 -7.12 -11.79 13.33
CA GLY A 129 -5.68 -11.82 13.05
C GLY A 129 -5.33 -12.06 11.59
N THR A 130 -6.27 -11.94 10.66
CA THR A 130 -6.05 -11.99 9.21
C THR A 130 -5.61 -10.63 8.69
N PRO A 131 -4.61 -10.55 7.78
CA PRO A 131 -4.25 -9.29 7.10
C PRO A 131 -5.49 -8.59 6.53
N LEU A 132 -5.61 -7.29 6.80
CA LEU A 132 -6.72 -6.46 6.35
C LEU A 132 -6.25 -5.35 5.41
N LEU A 133 -5.17 -4.67 5.76
CA LEU A 133 -4.58 -3.62 4.93
C LEU A 133 -3.10 -3.91 4.69
N VAL A 134 -2.62 -3.58 3.49
CA VAL A 134 -1.19 -3.50 3.18
C VAL A 134 -0.81 -2.07 2.85
N ILE A 135 0.42 -1.71 3.19
CA ILE A 135 1.05 -0.46 2.78
C ILE A 135 2.10 -0.78 1.72
N VAL A 136 2.16 0.06 0.69
CA VAL A 136 3.11 -0.01 -0.42
C VAL A 136 3.77 1.34 -0.64
#